data_AF-A0A2R4JY71-F1
#
_entry.id   AF-A0A2R4JY71-F1
#
_cell.length_a   1.000
_cell.length_b   1.000
_cell.length_c   1.000
_cell.angle_alpha   90.00
_cell.angle_beta   90.00
_cell.angle_gamma   90.00
#
_symmetry.space_group_name_H-M   'P 1'
#
loop_
_entity.id
_entity.type
_entity.pdbx_description
1 polymer ?
#
loop_
_entity_poly.entity_id
_entity_poly.type
_entity_poly.pdbx_seq_one_letter_code
_entity_poly.pdbx_strand_id
1 'polypeptide(L)' 'MTVGLLHRIAQRCETHDRASYSKTRRLEDELGMEPSPPPASLVDQFHDPDIVDCGNSWCPQRR' A
#
# COMPACT_ATOMS: atom_id res chain seq x y z
N MET A 1 7.86 15.02 -18.20
CA MET A 1 7.63 13.89 -17.27
C MET A 1 7.24 14.31 -15.85
N THR A 2 6.77 15.55 -15.58
CA THR A 2 6.54 16.05 -14.21
C THR A 2 5.06 16.04 -13.77
N VAL A 3 4.12 16.35 -14.67
CA VAL A 3 2.68 16.45 -14.34
C VAL A 3 2.09 15.14 -13.84
N GLY A 4 2.45 14.00 -14.46
CA GLY A 4 1.91 12.68 -14.08
C GLY A 4 2.41 12.16 -12.73
N LEU A 5 3.52 12.68 -12.20
CA LEU A 5 3.98 12.35 -10.84
C LEU A 5 3.22 13.19 -9.81
N LEU A 6 3.10 14.50 -10.05
CA LEU A 6 2.35 15.41 -9.17
C LEU A 6 0.88 14.98 -9.04
N HIS A 7 0.25 14.56 -10.14
CA HIS A 7 -1.12 14.06 -10.10
C HIS A 7 -1.28 12.80 -9.24
N ARG A 8 -0.31 11.87 -9.33
CA ARG A 8 -0.29 10.67 -8.48
C ARG A 8 -0.09 11.01 -7.01
N ILE A 9 0.81 11.93 -6.69
CA ILE A 9 1.04 12.37 -5.31
C ILE A 9 -0.22 13.01 -4.72
N ALA A 10 -0.91 13.86 -5.49
CA ALA A 10 -2.15 14.51 -5.07
C ALA A 10 -3.31 13.53 -4.82
N GLN A 11 -3.21 12.29 -5.34
CA GLN A 11 -4.21 11.24 -5.17
C GLN A 11 -3.86 10.23 -4.07
N ARG A 12 -2.74 10.41 -3.35
CA ARG A 12 -2.36 9.56 -2.21
C ARG A 12 -3.26 9.90 -1.03
N CYS A 13 -3.97 8.91 -0.50
CA CYS A 13 -4.71 9.04 0.75
C CYS A 13 -3.96 8.33 1.88
N GLU A 14 -4.07 8.82 3.11
CA GLU A 14 -3.29 8.30 4.24
C GLU A 14 -3.57 6.81 4.55
N THR A 15 -4.73 6.30 4.15
CA THR A 15 -5.11 4.89 4.31
C THR A 15 -4.39 4.04 3.28
N HIS A 16 -4.67 4.25 1.99
CA HIS A 16 -4.17 3.43 0.88
C HIS A 16 -2.70 3.68 0.53
N ASP A 17 -2.12 4.76 1.03
CA ASP A 17 -0.70 5.05 0.86
C ASP A 17 0.22 4.28 1.84
N ARG A 18 -0.37 3.47 2.73
CA ARG A 18 0.39 2.60 3.62
C ARG A 18 0.86 1.36 2.88
N ALA A 19 2.08 0.93 3.20
CA ALA A 19 2.54 -0.39 2.77
C ALA A 19 1.76 -1.48 3.52
N SER A 20 1.40 -2.56 2.82
CA SER A 20 0.96 -3.80 3.49
C SER A 20 2.13 -4.77 3.54
N TYR A 21 2.26 -5.51 4.64
CA TYR A 21 3.29 -6.53 4.76
C TYR A 21 3.17 -7.58 3.64
N SER A 22 1.93 -8.00 3.31
CA SER A 22 1.65 -8.96 2.25
C SER A 22 2.14 -8.52 0.86
N LYS A 23 1.95 -7.24 0.50
CA LYS A 23 2.41 -6.71 -0.79
C LYS A 23 3.92 -6.56 -0.82
N THR A 24 4.51 -6.06 0.27
CA THR A 24 5.97 -5.97 0.39
C THR A 24 6.58 -7.36 0.27
N ARG A 25 6.05 -8.36 0.97
CA ARG A 25 6.54 -9.73 0.92
C ARG A 25 6.47 -10.32 -0.48
N ARG A 26 5.34 -10.14 -1.18
CA ARG A 26 5.21 -10.58 -2.58
C ARG A 26 6.25 -9.92 -3.48
N LEU A 27 6.49 -8.62 -3.30
CA LEU A 27 7.49 -7.89 -4.08
C LEU A 27 8.91 -8.37 -3.77
N GLU A 28 9.23 -8.66 -2.51
CA GLU A 28 10.52 -9.26 -2.11
C GLU A 28 10.73 -10.60 -2.80
N ASP A 29 9.70 -11.45 -2.84
CA ASP A 29 9.74 -12.75 -3.52
C ASP A 29 9.94 -12.57 -5.04
N GLU A 30 9.23 -11.64 -5.68
CA GLU A 30 9.36 -11.32 -7.12
C GLU A 30 10.76 -10.80 -7.49
N LEU A 31 11.39 -10.06 -6.59
CA LEU A 31 12.74 -9.51 -6.76
C LEU A 31 13.85 -10.51 -6.36
N GLY A 32 13.49 -11.69 -5.84
CA GLY A 32 14.46 -12.68 -5.34
C GLY A 32 15.26 -12.18 -4.13
N MET A 33 14.68 -11.27 -3.35
CA MET A 33 15.30 -10.70 -2.16
C MET A 33 15.13 -11.60 -0.94
N GLU A 34 16.04 -11.49 0.03
CA GLU A 34 15.81 -12.08 1.35
C GLU A 34 14.58 -11.42 1.98
N PRO A 35 13.57 -12.19 2.39
CA PRO A 35 12.35 -11.58 2.85
C PRO A 35 12.42 -10.96 4.23
N SER A 36 11.71 -9.85 4.42
CA SER A 36 11.65 -9.16 5.71
C SER A 36 10.92 -10.00 6.77
N PRO A 37 11.35 -9.92 8.05
CA PRO A 37 10.66 -10.59 9.14
C PRO A 37 9.22 -10.08 9.27
N PRO A 38 8.26 -10.95 9.63
CA PRO A 38 6.87 -10.54 9.80
C PRO A 38 6.71 -9.58 11.00
N PRO A 39 5.77 -8.62 10.92
CA PRO A 39 5.37 -7.81 12.06
C PRO A 39 4.96 -8.67 13.27
N ALA A 40 5.22 -8.21 14.49
CA ALA A 40 4.81 -8.94 15.70
C ALA A 40 3.28 -9.00 15.87
N SER A 41 2.56 -8.00 15.36
CA SER A 41 1.11 -7.93 15.40
C SER A 41 0.50 -8.75 14.28
N LEU A 42 -0.39 -9.69 14.62
CA LEU A 42 -1.21 -10.41 13.64
C LEU A 42 -2.07 -9.44 12.82
N VAL A 43 -2.55 -8.36 13.43
CA VAL A 43 -3.32 -7.34 12.71
C VAL A 43 -2.47 -6.75 11.61
N ASP A 44 -1.22 -6.38 11.89
CA ASP A 44 -0.33 -5.75 10.89
C ASP A 44 0.12 -6.74 9.81
N GLN A 45 0.23 -8.03 10.12
CA GLN A 45 0.55 -9.07 9.13
C GLN A 45 -0.56 -9.23 8.07
N PHE A 46 -1.82 -9.10 8.49
CA PHE A 46 -2.99 -9.29 7.62
C PHE A 46 -3.68 -7.99 7.21
N HIS A 47 -3.20 -6.83 7.68
CA HIS A 47 -3.75 -5.53 7.32
C HIS A 47 -3.42 -5.20 5.86
N ASP A 48 -4.43 -5.21 5.00
CA ASP A 48 -4.35 -4.70 3.65
C ASP A 48 -5.11 -3.37 3.56
N PRO A 49 -4.42 -2.24 3.28
CA PRO A 49 -5.09 -0.97 3.07
C PRO A 49 -6.08 -0.97 1.91
N ASP A 50 -5.86 -1.77 0.86
CA ASP A 50 -6.67 -1.71 -0.38
C ASP A 50 -8.12 -2.18 -0.17
N ILE A 51 -8.38 -2.97 0.86
CA ILE A 51 -9.73 -3.45 1.18
C ILE A 51 -10.50 -2.49 2.10
N VAL A 52 -9.84 -1.44 2.62
CA VAL A 52 -10.45 -0.47 3.54
C VAL A 52 -11.07 0.67 2.75
N ASP A 53 -12.36 0.98 2.96
CA ASP A 53 -12.95 2.22 2.44
C ASP A 53 -12.39 3.41 3.26
N CYS A 54 -11.62 4.27 2.60
CA CYS A 54 -11.00 5.44 3.24
C CYS A 54 -11.93 6.66 3.34
N GLY A 55 -13.15 6.60 2.78
CA GLY A 55 -14.14 7.68 2.80
C GLY A 55 -13.81 8.90 1.92
N ASN A 56 -12.61 8.96 1.35
CA ASN A 56 -12.17 10.08 0.50
C ASN A 56 -12.73 9.94 -0.93
N SER A 57 -13.59 10.86 -1.34
CA SER A 57 -14.26 10.84 -2.66
C SER A 57 -13.33 10.93 -3.87
N TRP A 58 -12.13 11.46 -3.65
CA TRP A 58 -11.06 11.64 -4.63
C TRP A 58 -10.05 10.48 -4.66
N CYS A 59 -10.12 9.54 -3.71
CA CYS A 59 -9.19 8.42 -3.66
C CYS A 59 -9.52 7.39 -4.76
N PRO A 60 -8.55 6.98 -5.60
CA PRO A 60 -8.81 6.04 -6.68
C PRO A 60 -9.05 4.60 -6.17
N GLN A 61 -8.39 4.18 -5.08
CA GLN A 61 -8.58 2.84 -4.48
C GLN A 61 -9.95 2.64 -3.82
N ARG A 62 -10.73 3.70 -3.65
CA ARG A 62 -12.11 3.61 -3.16
C ARG A 62 -13.09 3.08 -4.23
N ARG A 63 -12.70 3.05 -5.51
CA ARG A 63 -13.58 2.73 -6.64
C ARG A 63 -13.19 1.46 -7.38
#